data_AF-A0A6V7B825-F1
#
_entry.id   AF-A0A6V7B825-F1
#
_cell.length_a   1.000
_cell.length_b   1.000
_cell.length_c   1.000
_cell.angle_alpha   90.00
_cell.angle_beta   90.00
_cell.angle_gamma   90.00
#
_symmetry.space_group_name_H-M   'P 1'
#
loop_
_entity.id
_entity.type
_entity.pdbx_description
1 polymer ?
#
loop_
_entity_poly.entity_id
_entity_poly.type
_entity_poly.pdbx_seq_one_letter_code
_entity_poly.pdbx_strand_id
1 'polypeptide(L)'
;MRSDYKKNDVQPVKIEKAGKSLQITYHMPAESLFYSPGVDFANDGGVLRIAIRRCGINDKCDAMAKAAMPPAEPWTPKVTVPYAGEKVVLVYADSEETLAP
;
A
#
# COMPACT_ATOMS: atom_id res chain seq x y z
N MET A 1 1.12 -11.99 -6.12
CA MET A 1 1.47 -10.64 -5.61
C MET A 1 2.40 -10.83 -4.42
N ARG A 2 3.50 -10.08 -4.32
CA ARG A 2 4.50 -10.23 -3.25
C ARG A 2 4.59 -8.91 -2.49
N SER A 3 4.52 -8.98 -1.16
CA SER A 3 4.79 -7.88 -0.24
C SER A 3 6.00 -8.28 0.59
N ASP A 4 6.92 -7.34 0.80
CA ASP A 4 8.14 -7.57 1.59
C ASP A 4 8.07 -6.90 2.97
N TYR A 5 6.96 -6.19 3.26
CA TYR A 5 6.66 -5.61 4.57
C TYR A 5 5.77 -6.54 5.40
N LYS A 6 6.11 -6.74 6.67
CA LYS A 6 5.20 -7.41 7.61
C LYS A 6 4.09 -6.45 8.03
N LYS A 7 2.97 -7.00 8.49
CA LYS A 7 1.83 -6.18 8.93
C LYS A 7 2.24 -5.11 9.93
N ASN A 8 2.97 -5.48 10.99
CA ASN A 8 3.33 -4.55 12.06
C ASN A 8 4.30 -3.44 11.63
N ASP A 9 5.02 -3.59 10.51
CA ASP A 9 6.01 -2.61 10.06
C ASP A 9 5.36 -1.36 9.45
N VAL A 10 4.13 -1.51 8.94
CA VAL A 10 3.42 -0.50 8.13
C VAL A 10 2.13 -0.01 8.77
N GLN A 11 1.85 -0.42 10.01
CA GLN A 11 0.68 -0.01 10.76
C GLN A 11 0.90 1.36 11.44
N PRO A 12 -0.16 2.18 11.60
CA PRO A 12 -1.54 1.89 11.23
C PRO A 12 -1.80 2.02 9.73
N VAL A 13 -2.59 1.10 9.15
CA VAL A 13 -3.12 1.24 7.79
C VAL A 13 -4.56 1.74 7.86
N LYS A 14 -4.85 2.79 7.10
CA LYS A 14 -6.18 3.40 6.91
C LYS A 14 -6.56 3.36 5.45
N ILE A 15 -7.84 3.23 5.20
CA ILE A 15 -8.41 3.12 3.86
C ILE A 15 -9.69 3.93 3.85
N GLU A 16 -9.80 4.79 2.84
CA GLU A 16 -10.92 5.69 2.70
C GLU A 16 -11.38 5.63 1.24
N LYS A 17 -12.69 5.46 1.04
CA LYS A 17 -13.27 5.52 -0.30
C LYS A 17 -13.28 6.95 -0.81
N ALA A 18 -12.66 7.17 -1.96
CA ALA A 18 -12.62 8.44 -2.67
C ALA A 18 -13.32 8.28 -4.04
N GLY A 19 -14.66 8.25 -4.04
CA GLY A 19 -15.46 8.06 -5.25
C GLY A 19 -15.29 6.67 -5.87
N LYS A 20 -14.65 6.60 -7.05
CA LYS A 20 -14.30 5.36 -7.77
C LYS A 20 -12.90 4.83 -7.44
N SER A 21 -12.26 5.43 -6.45
CA SER A 21 -10.91 5.08 -6.00
C SER A 21 -10.91 4.79 -4.51
N LEU A 22 -9.87 4.11 -4.06
CA LEU A 22 -9.53 3.95 -2.65
C LEU A 22 -8.25 4.70 -2.36
N GLN A 23 -8.26 5.47 -1.29
CA GLN A 23 -7.09 6.09 -0.73
C GLN A 23 -6.60 5.22 0.43
N ILE A 24 -5.42 4.65 0.30
CA ILE A 24 -4.74 3.92 1.36
C ILE A 24 -3.69 4.83 1.97
N THR A 25 -3.71 4.95 3.29
CA THR A 25 -2.67 5.61 4.08
C THR A 25 -2.04 4.59 4.98
N TYR A 26 -0.72 4.47 4.99
CA TYR A 26 0.00 3.54 5.87
C TYR A 26 1.20 4.23 6.48
N HIS A 27 1.77 3.67 7.54
CA HIS A 27 3.00 4.16 8.12
C HIS A 27 4.20 3.63 7.31
N MET A 28 5.10 4.51 6.88
CA MET A 28 6.35 4.09 6.28
C MET A 28 7.41 3.97 7.37
N PRO A 29 7.96 2.76 7.62
CA PRO A 29 9.03 2.60 8.59
C PRO A 29 10.28 3.36 8.14
N ALA A 30 11.00 3.95 9.09
CA ALA A 30 12.26 4.63 8.82
C ALA A 30 13.34 3.58 8.56
N GLU A 31 13.62 3.31 7.29
CA GLU A 31 14.64 2.37 6.86
C GLU A 31 15.79 3.10 6.16
N SER A 32 17.04 2.74 6.47
CA SER A 32 18.21 3.42 5.89
C SER A 32 18.54 2.98 4.46
N LEU A 33 18.18 1.74 4.10
CA LEU A 33 18.52 1.13 2.82
C LEU A 33 17.29 0.84 1.95
N PHE A 34 16.10 1.06 2.48
CA PHE A 34 14.84 0.71 1.83
C PHE A 34 13.84 1.85 1.94
N TYR A 35 12.90 1.89 1.01
CA TYR A 35 11.77 2.80 1.02
C TYR A 35 10.57 2.15 0.34
N SER A 36 9.38 2.69 0.59
CA SER A 36 8.18 2.28 -0.14
C SER A 36 7.84 3.28 -1.25
N PRO A 37 8.00 2.93 -2.54
CA PRO A 37 7.58 3.81 -3.64
C PRO A 37 6.06 3.85 -3.82
N GLY A 38 5.31 2.95 -3.19
CA GLY A 38 3.89 2.79 -3.43
C GLY A 38 3.37 1.39 -3.17
N VAL A 39 2.28 1.04 -3.85
CA VAL A 39 1.65 -0.28 -3.77
C VAL A 39 1.47 -0.90 -5.15
N ASP A 40 1.59 -2.22 -5.19
CA ASP A 40 1.09 -3.02 -6.29
C ASP A 40 -0.35 -3.43 -5.98
N PHE A 41 -1.20 -3.46 -7.00
CA PHE A 41 -2.59 -3.85 -6.83
C PHE A 41 -3.04 -4.73 -7.99
N ALA A 42 -3.91 -5.69 -7.68
CA ALA A 42 -4.53 -6.57 -8.66
C ALA A 42 -6.01 -6.74 -8.32
N ASN A 43 -6.85 -6.77 -9.34
CA ASN A 43 -8.26 -7.11 -9.18
C ASN A 43 -8.45 -8.57 -9.58
N ASP A 44 -8.79 -9.41 -8.60
CA ASP A 44 -9.04 -10.84 -8.79
C ASP A 44 -10.50 -11.13 -8.46
N GLY A 45 -11.34 -11.26 -9.50
CA GLY A 45 -12.76 -11.61 -9.34
C GLY A 45 -13.57 -10.68 -8.44
N GLY A 46 -13.31 -9.37 -8.45
CA GLY A 46 -14.00 -8.39 -7.59
C GLY A 46 -13.24 -8.06 -6.29
N VAL A 47 -12.21 -8.84 -5.96
CA VAL A 47 -11.36 -8.58 -4.79
C VAL A 47 -10.15 -7.77 -5.22
N LEU A 48 -10.07 -6.53 -4.74
CA LEU A 48 -8.88 -5.69 -4.91
C LEU A 48 -7.82 -6.12 -3.91
N ARG A 49 -6.78 -6.79 -4.38
CA ARG A 49 -5.61 -7.17 -3.59
C ARG A 49 -4.55 -6.07 -3.71
N ILE A 50 -3.97 -5.66 -2.59
CA ILE A 50 -2.98 -4.58 -2.50
C ILE A 50 -1.76 -5.07 -1.73
N ALA A 51 -0.55 -4.85 -2.25
CA ALA A 51 0.72 -5.13 -1.57
C ALA A 51 1.56 -3.85 -1.52
N ILE A 52 2.03 -3.50 -0.32
CA ILE A 52 2.98 -2.40 -0.15
C ILE A 52 4.36 -2.88 -0.61
N ARG A 53 4.97 -2.13 -1.51
CA ARG A 53 6.27 -2.50 -2.07
C ARG A 53 7.40 -1.94 -1.21
N ARG A 54 8.38 -2.78 -0.89
CA ARG A 54 9.65 -2.37 -0.30
C ARG A 54 10.71 -2.42 -1.38
N CYS A 55 11.46 -1.34 -1.53
CA CYS A 55 12.46 -1.21 -2.58
C CYS A 55 13.77 -0.74 -1.98
N GLY A 56 14.88 -1.32 -2.42
CA GLY A 56 16.20 -0.82 -2.05
C GLY A 56 16.43 0.56 -2.67
N ILE A 57 17.11 1.46 -1.95
CA ILE A 57 17.43 2.81 -2.46
C ILE A 57 18.29 2.81 -3.74
N ASN A 58 19.01 1.70 -3.99
CA ASN A 58 19.85 1.50 -5.17
C ASN A 58 19.16 0.68 -6.27
N ASP A 59 17.95 0.16 -6.02
CA ASP A 59 17.23 -0.69 -6.96
C ASP A 59 16.27 0.15 -7.82
N LYS A 60 16.17 -0.18 -9.11
CA LYS A 60 15.10 0.33 -9.96
C LYS A 60 13.83 -0.46 -9.67
N CYS A 61 13.06 0.04 -8.72
CA CYS A 61 11.87 -0.60 -8.22
C CYS A 61 10.69 0.38 -8.33
N ASP A 62 9.79 0.10 -9.24
CA ASP A 62 8.57 0.87 -9.45
C ASP A 62 7.37 0.13 -8.85
N ALA A 63 6.43 0.88 -8.30
CA ALA A 63 5.12 0.39 -7.87
C ALA A 63 4.06 0.76 -8.90
N MET A 64 3.01 -0.06 -9.02
CA MET A 64 1.88 0.22 -9.92
C MET A 64 1.14 1.52 -9.56
N ALA A 65 0.91 1.75 -8.27
CA ALA A 65 0.37 3.01 -7.75
C ALA A 65 1.39 3.68 -6.83
N LYS A 66 1.75 4.92 -7.17
CA LYS A 66 2.80 5.67 -6.47
C LYS A 66 2.32 6.25 -5.15
N ALA A 67 3.18 6.21 -4.14
CA ALA A 67 2.97 6.89 -2.88
C ALA A 67 3.18 8.40 -3.01
N ALA A 68 2.18 9.16 -2.59
CA ALA A 68 2.28 10.60 -2.37
C ALA A 68 2.63 10.85 -0.91
N MET A 69 3.80 11.44 -0.66
CA MET A 69 4.24 11.82 0.69
C MET A 69 3.77 13.25 0.97
N PRO A 70 2.78 13.46 1.86
CA PRO A 70 2.35 14.81 2.20
C PRO A 70 3.46 15.54 2.97
N PRO A 71 3.72 16.85 2.70
CA PRO A 71 4.79 17.60 3.37
C PRO A 71 4.65 17.67 4.90
N ALA A 72 3.42 17.65 5.40
CA ALA A 72 3.13 17.71 6.83
C ALA A 72 3.41 16.39 7.57
N GLU A 73 3.33 15.25 6.87
CA GLU A 73 3.45 13.91 7.46
C GLU A 73 4.18 12.97 6.48
N PRO A 74 5.49 13.15 6.24
CA PRO A 74 6.24 12.39 5.23
C PRO A 74 6.32 10.88 5.52
N TRP A 75 6.05 10.47 6.76
CA TRP A 75 5.99 9.08 7.21
C TRP A 75 4.60 8.43 7.07
N THR A 76 3.58 9.15 6.59
CA THR A 76 2.26 8.59 6.28
C THR A 76 1.92 8.79 4.80
N PRO A 77 2.58 8.06 3.88
CA PRO A 77 2.27 8.11 2.46
C PRO A 77 0.81 7.78 2.19
N LYS A 78 0.24 8.49 1.21
CA LYS A 78 -1.10 8.24 0.67
C LYS A 78 -0.97 7.63 -0.72
N VAL A 79 -1.76 6.59 -0.99
CA VAL A 79 -1.76 5.89 -2.27
C VAL A 79 -3.18 5.78 -2.77
N THR A 80 -3.40 6.17 -4.02
CA THR A 80 -4.73 6.10 -4.64
C THR A 80 -4.75 4.97 -5.65
N VAL A 81 -5.67 4.02 -5.46
CA VAL A 81 -5.89 2.89 -6.38
C VAL A 81 -7.32 2.90 -6.89
N PRO A 82 -7.58 2.43 -8.12
CA PRO A 82 -8.94 2.29 -8.62
C PRO A 82 -9.69 1.21 -7.83
N TYR A 83 -10.96 1.46 -7.49
CA TYR A 83 -11.79 0.53 -6.70
C TYR A 83 -13.14 0.26 -7.36
N ALA A 84 -13.44 -1.02 -7.59
CA ALA A 84 -14.66 -1.49 -8.25
C ALA A 84 -15.79 -1.90 -7.29
N GLY A 85 -15.58 -1.87 -5.97
CA GLY A 85 -16.70 -1.85 -5.01
C GLY A 85 -17.00 -3.13 -4.23
N GLU A 86 -16.21 -4.19 -4.31
CA GLU A 86 -16.53 -5.45 -3.61
C GLU A 86 -15.73 -5.67 -2.32
N LYS A 87 -14.42 -5.95 -2.43
CA LYS A 87 -13.57 -6.23 -1.25
C LYS A 87 -12.16 -5.71 -1.45
N VAL A 88 -11.49 -5.38 -0.35
CA VAL A 88 -10.08 -5.00 -0.33
C VAL A 88 -9.31 -6.01 0.52
N VAL A 89 -8.20 -6.53 0.01
CA VAL A 89 -7.30 -7.41 0.76
C VAL A 89 -5.91 -6.81 0.71
N LEU A 90 -5.38 -6.42 1.86
CA LEU A 90 -3.97 -6.07 1.99
C LEU A 90 -3.17 -7.35 2.21
N VAL A 91 -2.14 -7.54 1.39
CA VAL A 91 -1.21 -8.65 1.48
C VAL A 91 0.09 -8.13 2.09
N TYR A 92 0.48 -8.71 3.21
CA TYR A 92 1.75 -8.50 3.88
C TYR A 92 2.67 -9.71 3.66
N ALA A 93 3.94 -9.59 4.03
CA ALA A 93 4.92 -10.66 3.93
C ALA A 93 4.57 -11.87 4.83
N ASP A 94 3.85 -11.62 5.93
CA ASP A 94 3.54 -12.60 6.98
C ASP A 94 2.06 -12.93 7.11
N SER A 95 1.17 -12.12 6.52
CA SER A 95 -0.27 -12.25 6.69
C SER A 95 -1.06 -11.57 5.56
N GLU A 96 -2.34 -11.90 5.45
CA GLU A 96 -3.31 -11.16 4.64
C GLU A 96 -4.38 -10.58 5.55
N GLU A 97 -4.83 -9.36 5.25
CA GLU A 97 -5.89 -8.69 5.98
C GLU A 97 -6.97 -8.24 5.02
N THR A 98 -8.19 -8.74 5.22
CA THR A 98 -9.35 -8.24 4.50
C THR A 98 -9.86 -7.00 5.19
N LEU A 99 -10.03 -5.93 4.41
CA LEU A 99 -10.48 -4.67 4.90
C LEU A 99 -11.76 -4.24 4.17
N ALA A 100 -12.68 -3.65 4.93
CA ALA A 100 -13.85 -2.99 4.40
C ALA A 100 -13.55 -1.49 4.28
N PRO A 101 -13.73 -0.87 3.10
CA PRO A 101 -13.56 0.56 2.92
C PRO A 101 -14.74 1.40 3.39
#